data_AF-A0A1V2QBI8-F1
#
_entry.id   AF-A0A1V2QBI8-F1
#
_cell.length_a   1.000
_cell.length_b   1.000
_cell.length_c   1.000
_cell.angle_alpha   90.00
_cell.angle_beta   90.00
_cell.angle_gamma   90.00
#
_symmetry.space_group_name_H-M   'P 1'
#
loop_
_entity.id
_entity.type
_entity.pdbx_description
1 polymer ?
#
loop_
_entity_poly.entity_id
_entity_poly.type
_entity_poly.pdbx_seq_one_letter_code
_entity_poly.pdbx_strand_id
1 'polypeptide(L)'
;MLVGRAPGVAVLLTPAGAVAGVDVRGAPVGTRELDLLDPSTLVQRVHAVVLAGGGLAAADGVVRWLAERGHGFPVGVRPFEVVPIVPAAAALGLASGDGYAACEAASDDVPTALAVVGDTAVGLVVVDAEVGPAECRRVAMSAHDGFARAGVTVPATVFAVATGAPTGTPLNDLCTTAADALEHAAQNP
;
A
#
# COMPACT_ATOMS: atom_id res chain seq x y z
N MET A 1 11.04 -4.68 4.66
CA MET A 1 9.57 -4.50 4.72
C MET A 1 8.99 -5.72 5.42
N LEU A 2 7.78 -5.64 5.94
CA LEU A 2 7.06 -6.79 6.51
C LEU A 2 5.62 -6.78 5.99
N VAL A 3 4.98 -7.93 5.91
CA VAL A 3 3.55 -8.04 5.60
C VAL A 3 2.81 -8.61 6.80
N GLY A 4 1.77 -7.91 7.23
CA GLY A 4 0.89 -8.28 8.32
C GLY A 4 -0.51 -8.60 7.81
N ARG A 5 -1.14 -9.63 8.37
CA ARG A 5 -2.51 -10.01 8.04
C ARG A 5 -3.29 -10.34 9.31
N ALA A 6 -4.52 -9.85 9.35
CA ALA A 6 -5.55 -10.28 10.29
C ALA A 6 -6.88 -10.40 9.51
N PRO A 7 -7.90 -11.11 10.02
CA PRO A 7 -9.19 -11.15 9.37
C PRO A 7 -9.70 -9.75 9.01
N GLY A 8 -9.99 -9.50 7.73
CA GLY A 8 -10.49 -8.21 7.23
C GLY A 8 -9.44 -7.11 7.01
N VAL A 9 -8.14 -7.38 7.16
CA VAL A 9 -7.08 -6.38 6.88
C VAL A 9 -5.73 -7.01 6.51
N ALA A 10 -5.08 -6.43 5.51
CA ALA A 10 -3.67 -6.64 5.21
C ALA A 10 -2.90 -5.32 5.32
N VAL A 11 -1.65 -5.40 5.80
CA VAL A 11 -0.79 -4.25 6.03
C VAL A 11 0.59 -4.54 5.46
N LEU A 12 1.11 -3.67 4.61
CA LEU A 12 2.53 -3.65 4.27
C LEU A 12 3.22 -2.66 5.20
N LEU A 13 4.10 -3.14 6.07
CA LEU A 13 4.89 -2.34 6.99
C LEU A 13 6.24 -1.98 6.38
N THR A 14 6.57 -0.69 6.47
CA THR A 14 7.82 -0.11 6.01
C THR A 14 8.43 0.80 7.09
N PRO A 15 8.84 0.27 8.27
CA PRO A 15 9.22 1.10 9.43
C PRO A 15 10.34 2.11 9.17
N ALA A 16 11.26 1.81 8.24
CA ALA A 16 12.34 2.70 7.82
C ALA A 16 11.91 3.76 6.77
N GLY A 17 10.65 3.75 6.35
CA GLY A 17 10.11 4.59 5.28
C GLY A 17 10.40 4.03 3.89
N ALA A 18 9.35 3.84 3.08
CA ALA A 18 9.48 3.44 1.67
C ALA A 18 8.83 4.45 0.73
N VAL A 19 9.39 4.60 -0.48
CA VAL A 19 8.75 5.41 -1.52
C VAL A 19 7.50 4.68 -1.98
N ALA A 20 6.40 5.42 -2.10
CA ALA A 20 5.13 4.88 -2.54
C ALA A 20 4.43 5.83 -3.51
N GLY A 21 3.54 5.26 -4.32
CA GLY A 21 2.63 5.98 -5.19
C GLY A 21 1.28 5.28 -5.21
N VAL A 22 0.26 6.00 -5.67
CA VAL A 22 -1.12 5.49 -5.75
C VAL A 22 -1.79 5.94 -7.04
N ASP A 23 -2.63 5.09 -7.60
CA ASP A 23 -3.58 5.44 -8.66
C ASP A 23 -4.99 4.97 -8.28
N VAL A 24 -5.97 5.86 -8.46
CA VAL A 24 -7.35 5.67 -8.03
C VAL A 24 -8.25 5.75 -9.26
N ARG A 25 -9.07 4.71 -9.49
CA ARG A 25 -9.97 4.62 -10.65
C ARG A 25 -11.40 4.26 -10.23
N GLY A 26 -12.38 4.92 -10.84
CA GLY A 26 -13.80 4.71 -10.54
C GLY A 26 -14.30 5.38 -9.26
N ALA A 27 -13.51 6.29 -8.66
CA ALA A 27 -13.82 7.02 -7.43
C ALA A 27 -14.29 6.13 -6.25
N PRO A 28 -13.50 5.12 -5.85
CA PRO A 28 -13.80 4.30 -4.68
C PRO A 28 -13.91 5.17 -3.43
N VAL A 29 -14.98 4.95 -2.66
CA VAL A 29 -15.11 5.54 -1.31
C VAL A 29 -14.27 4.73 -0.32
N GLY A 30 -13.89 5.36 0.80
CA GLY A 30 -13.10 4.68 1.83
C GLY A 30 -11.60 4.66 1.54
N THR A 31 -11.04 5.84 1.24
CA THR A 31 -9.59 6.07 1.15
C THR A 31 -9.11 7.02 2.27
N ARG A 32 -7.84 6.92 2.65
CA ARG A 32 -7.19 7.74 3.68
C ARG A 32 -5.79 8.12 3.23
N GLU A 33 -5.40 9.37 3.47
CA GLU A 33 -4.02 9.89 3.31
C GLU A 33 -3.44 9.75 1.88
N LEU A 34 -4.27 9.63 0.85
CA LEU A 34 -3.79 9.47 -0.52
C LEU A 34 -3.15 10.75 -1.08
N ASP A 35 -3.60 11.92 -0.64
CA ASP A 35 -3.04 13.20 -1.10
C ASP A 35 -1.56 13.36 -0.75
N LEU A 36 -1.10 12.70 0.33
CA LEU A 36 0.31 12.69 0.75
C LEU A 36 1.20 11.89 -0.21
N LEU A 37 0.61 11.11 -1.12
CA LEU A 37 1.35 10.35 -2.15
C LEU A 37 1.49 11.14 -3.46
N ASP A 38 1.00 12.37 -3.53
CA ASP A 38 1.28 13.20 -4.69
C ASP A 38 2.78 13.56 -4.74
N PRO A 39 3.48 13.33 -5.87
CA PRO A 39 4.93 13.55 -5.98
C PRO A 39 5.38 14.99 -5.68
N SER A 40 4.48 15.96 -5.73
CA SER A 40 4.77 17.37 -5.45
C SER A 40 4.73 17.72 -3.95
N THR A 41 4.38 16.77 -3.08
CA THR A 41 4.22 17.02 -1.64
C THR A 41 5.51 16.81 -0.86
N LEU A 42 5.53 17.29 0.40
CA LEU A 42 6.66 17.11 1.32
C LEU A 42 6.92 15.65 1.66
N VAL A 43 5.88 14.81 1.65
CA VAL A 43 5.97 13.43 2.10
C VAL A 43 6.53 12.58 0.96
N GLN A 44 7.75 12.07 1.16
CA GLN A 44 8.45 11.26 0.16
C GLN A 44 8.42 9.77 0.50
N ARG A 45 8.05 9.42 1.74
CA ARG A 45 8.08 8.05 2.25
C ARG A 45 6.88 7.76 3.15
N VAL A 46 6.30 6.58 2.98
CA VAL A 46 5.26 6.03 3.86
C VAL A 46 5.85 5.03 4.82
N HIS A 47 5.15 4.78 5.94
CA HIS A 47 5.58 3.85 6.98
C HIS A 47 4.74 2.57 7.00
N ALA A 48 3.55 2.62 6.40
CA ALA A 48 2.76 1.46 6.06
C ALA A 48 1.77 1.77 4.93
N VAL A 49 1.23 0.74 4.29
CA VAL A 49 0.05 0.81 3.42
C VAL A 49 -0.97 -0.21 3.90
N VAL A 50 -2.24 0.20 4.02
CA VAL A 50 -3.31 -0.66 4.56
C VAL A 50 -4.36 -0.97 3.48
N LEU A 51 -4.63 -2.26 3.32
CA LEU A 51 -5.71 -2.80 2.51
C LEU A 51 -6.78 -3.32 3.47
N ALA A 52 -7.85 -2.57 3.63
CA ALA A 52 -8.92 -2.88 4.57
C ALA A 52 -10.12 -3.53 3.88
N GLY A 53 -10.87 -4.37 4.59
CA GLY A 53 -12.14 -4.91 4.12
C GLY A 53 -13.35 -3.99 4.41
N GLY A 54 -13.61 -3.69 5.68
CA GLY A 54 -14.87 -3.05 6.10
C GLY A 54 -14.80 -1.60 6.58
N GLY A 55 -13.67 -0.91 6.41
CA GLY A 55 -13.52 0.48 6.82
C GLY A 55 -12.09 0.87 7.20
N LEU A 56 -11.88 2.18 7.37
CA LEU A 56 -10.54 2.75 7.53
C LEU A 56 -10.03 2.79 8.98
N ALA A 57 -10.84 2.39 9.96
CA ALA A 57 -10.45 2.35 11.37
C ALA A 57 -9.27 1.41 11.64
N ALA A 58 -9.06 0.39 10.78
CA ALA A 58 -7.88 -0.47 10.86
C ALA A 58 -6.58 0.33 10.74
N ALA A 59 -6.56 1.41 9.95
CA ALA A 59 -5.40 2.28 9.81
C ALA A 59 -5.00 2.95 11.14
N ASP A 60 -5.94 3.25 12.02
CA ASP A 60 -5.64 3.83 13.35
C ASP A 60 -4.84 2.86 14.22
N GLY A 61 -5.14 1.56 14.12
CA GLY A 61 -4.36 0.51 14.78
C GLY A 61 -2.91 0.45 14.28
N VAL A 62 -2.71 0.60 12.96
CA VAL A 62 -1.38 0.64 12.35
C VAL A 62 -0.60 1.90 12.74
N VAL A 63 -1.26 3.07 12.72
CA VAL A 63 -0.68 4.34 13.19
C VAL A 63 -0.25 4.21 14.65
N ARG A 64 -1.10 3.64 15.51
CA ARG A 64 -0.75 3.40 16.93
C ARG A 64 0.47 2.49 17.06
N TRP A 65 0.50 1.37 16.34
CA TRP A 65 1.59 0.40 16.39
C TRP A 65 2.93 1.02 15.99
N LEU A 66 2.95 1.81 14.92
CA LEU A 66 4.13 2.53 14.42
C LEU A 66 4.58 3.64 15.39
N ALA A 67 3.65 4.44 15.89
CA ALA A 67 3.95 5.54 16.81
C ALA A 67 4.56 5.06 18.13
N GLU A 68 4.02 3.98 18.72
CA GLU A 68 4.56 3.35 19.94
C GLU A 68 6.03 2.90 19.78
N ARG A 69 6.45 2.68 18.53
CA ARG A 69 7.80 2.22 18.16
C ARG A 69 8.67 3.31 17.55
N GLY A 70 8.19 4.56 17.51
CA GLY A 70 8.93 5.69 16.97
C GLY A 70 9.14 5.65 15.45
N HIS A 71 8.25 4.99 14.72
CA HIS A 71 8.29 4.94 13.25
C HIS A 71 7.34 5.97 12.65
N GLY A 72 7.87 6.95 11.93
CA GLY A 72 7.06 7.97 11.29
C GLY A 72 7.88 9.13 10.74
N PHE A 73 7.19 10.06 10.11
CA PHE A 73 7.75 11.33 9.67
C PHE A 73 8.18 12.14 10.90
N PRO A 74 9.46 12.56 11.00
CA PRO A 74 9.94 13.30 12.17
C PRO A 74 9.33 14.70 12.22
N VAL A 75 8.71 15.06 13.35
CA VAL A 75 8.05 16.36 13.58
C VAL A 75 8.62 17.13 14.76
N GLY A 76 9.62 16.58 15.43
CA GLY A 76 10.25 17.21 16.58
C GLY A 76 11.73 16.87 16.69
N VAL A 77 12.35 17.29 17.79
CA VAL A 77 13.78 17.10 18.04
C VAL A 77 14.08 15.75 18.68
N ARG A 78 13.08 15.15 19.34
CA ARG A 78 13.24 13.86 20.01
C ARG A 78 12.93 12.74 19.01
N PRO A 79 13.70 11.62 18.99
CA PRO A 79 13.50 10.55 18.01
C PRO A 79 12.11 9.91 17.98
N PHE A 80 11.33 10.03 19.07
CA PHE A 80 9.97 9.49 19.17
C PHE A 80 8.88 10.50 18.78
N GLU A 81 9.24 11.75 18.47
CA GLU A 81 8.31 12.76 17.98
C GLU A 81 8.09 12.57 16.48
N VAL A 82 7.26 11.59 16.15
CA VAL A 82 6.99 11.16 14.79
C VAL A 82 5.50 11.15 14.46
N VAL A 83 5.17 11.33 13.19
CA VAL A 83 3.84 11.16 12.62
C VAL A 83 3.89 10.03 11.60
N PRO A 84 3.37 8.83 11.92
CA PRO A 84 3.27 7.74 10.96
C PRO A 84 2.43 8.16 9.75
N ILE A 85 2.97 7.95 8.55
CA ILE A 85 2.26 8.17 7.29
C ILE A 85 1.73 6.81 6.82
N VAL A 86 0.39 6.66 6.83
CA VAL A 86 -0.27 5.36 6.63
C VAL A 86 -1.44 5.51 5.66
N PRO A 87 -1.17 5.55 4.33
CA PRO A 87 -2.21 5.52 3.33
C PRO A 87 -3.00 4.22 3.40
N ALA A 88 -4.31 4.34 3.18
CA ALA A 88 -5.20 3.18 3.24
C ALA A 88 -6.32 3.28 2.22
N ALA A 89 -6.80 2.13 1.76
CA ALA A 89 -8.04 2.03 1.01
C ALA A 89 -8.83 0.79 1.46
N ALA A 90 -10.15 0.86 1.34
CA ALA A 90 -11.07 -0.20 1.68
C ALA A 90 -11.67 -0.88 0.44
N ALA A 91 -11.71 -2.21 0.45
CA ALA A 91 -12.47 -3.04 -0.47
C ALA A 91 -13.85 -3.33 0.15
N LEU A 92 -14.80 -2.43 -0.07
CA LEU A 92 -16.11 -2.41 0.59
C LEU A 92 -16.89 -3.72 0.45
N GLY A 93 -17.82 -3.95 1.36
CA GLY A 93 -18.62 -5.18 1.40
C GLY A 93 -17.94 -6.33 2.16
N LEU A 94 -16.70 -6.13 2.61
CA LEU A 94 -15.96 -7.08 3.45
C LEU A 94 -15.98 -6.65 4.93
N ALA A 95 -15.60 -7.57 5.82
CA ALA A 95 -15.54 -7.28 7.25
C ALA A 95 -14.37 -6.34 7.59
N SER A 96 -14.56 -5.48 8.59
CA SER A 96 -13.47 -4.66 9.16
C SER A 96 -12.48 -5.54 9.90
N GLY A 97 -11.19 -5.21 9.78
CA GLY A 97 -10.12 -5.88 10.51
C GLY A 97 -9.45 -4.99 11.57
N ASP A 98 -8.62 -5.60 12.40
CA ASP A 98 -7.76 -4.92 13.37
C ASP A 98 -6.34 -4.76 12.80
N GLY A 99 -5.99 -3.54 12.42
CA GLY A 99 -4.68 -3.23 11.86
C GLY A 99 -3.54 -3.38 12.87
N TYR A 100 -3.78 -3.19 14.17
CA TYR A 100 -2.74 -3.41 15.18
C TYR A 100 -2.41 -4.90 15.28
N ALA A 101 -3.43 -5.77 15.32
CA ALA A 101 -3.24 -7.22 15.32
C ALA A 101 -2.52 -7.70 14.06
N ALA A 102 -2.84 -7.13 12.89
CA ALA A 102 -2.11 -7.43 11.66
C ALA A 102 -0.62 -7.05 11.73
N CYS A 103 -0.28 -5.92 12.36
CA CYS A 103 1.11 -5.53 12.57
C CYS A 103 1.86 -6.48 13.51
N GLU A 104 1.22 -6.94 14.59
CA GLU A 104 1.80 -7.94 15.50
C GLU A 104 2.04 -9.29 14.81
N ALA A 105 1.20 -9.65 13.85
CA ALA A 105 1.32 -10.88 13.07
C ALA A 105 2.26 -10.77 11.85
N ALA A 106 2.99 -9.66 11.70
CA ALA A 106 3.76 -9.40 10.49
C ALA A 106 4.99 -10.29 10.33
N SER A 107 5.24 -10.74 9.11
CA SER A 107 6.41 -11.55 8.72
C SER A 107 7.18 -10.91 7.57
N ASP A 108 8.36 -11.46 7.28
CA ASP A 108 9.24 -11.05 6.17
C ASP A 108 8.89 -11.70 4.82
N ASP A 109 7.87 -12.57 4.79
CA ASP A 109 7.34 -13.21 3.58
C ASP A 109 6.46 -12.25 2.77
N VAL A 110 7.06 -11.17 2.27
CA VAL A 110 6.38 -10.10 1.54
C VAL A 110 6.13 -10.55 0.09
N PRO A 111 4.86 -10.70 -0.35
CA PRO A 111 4.58 -11.03 -1.74
C PRO A 111 4.78 -9.82 -2.66
N THR A 112 5.05 -10.08 -3.94
CA THR A 112 5.17 -9.03 -4.97
C THR A 112 3.87 -8.23 -5.14
N ALA A 113 2.70 -8.84 -4.90
CA ALA A 113 1.42 -8.15 -4.96
C ALA A 113 0.40 -8.72 -3.96
N LEU A 114 -0.55 -7.86 -3.59
CA LEU A 114 -1.73 -8.16 -2.79
C LEU A 114 -2.95 -7.56 -3.47
N ALA A 115 -4.06 -8.28 -3.43
CA ALA A 115 -5.36 -7.81 -3.88
C ALA A 115 -6.41 -8.11 -2.82
N VAL A 116 -7.33 -7.19 -2.60
CA VAL A 116 -8.55 -7.42 -1.81
C VAL A 116 -9.71 -6.92 -2.66
N VAL A 117 -10.69 -7.79 -2.92
CA VAL A 117 -11.78 -7.52 -3.86
C VAL A 117 -13.13 -7.70 -3.16
N GLY A 118 -13.91 -6.62 -3.11
CA GLY A 118 -15.31 -6.59 -2.71
C GLY A 118 -16.13 -5.74 -3.68
N ASP A 119 -17.03 -4.91 -3.17
CA ASP A 119 -17.77 -3.91 -3.95
C ASP A 119 -16.86 -2.79 -4.50
N THR A 120 -15.68 -2.64 -3.90
CA THR A 120 -14.51 -1.93 -4.44
C THR A 120 -13.29 -2.84 -4.32
N ALA A 121 -12.23 -2.57 -5.09
CA ALA A 121 -11.00 -3.33 -5.04
C ALA A 121 -9.82 -2.49 -4.53
N VAL A 122 -8.89 -3.14 -3.83
CA VAL A 122 -7.64 -2.53 -3.42
C VAL A 122 -6.48 -3.43 -3.80
N GLY A 123 -5.54 -2.89 -4.56
CA GLY A 123 -4.32 -3.55 -4.98
C GLY A 123 -3.10 -2.90 -4.33
N LEU A 124 -2.07 -3.70 -4.10
CA LEU A 124 -0.76 -3.23 -3.69
C LEU A 124 0.28 -4.05 -4.43
N VAL A 125 1.26 -3.38 -5.03
CA VAL A 125 2.42 -4.00 -5.66
C VAL A 125 3.70 -3.51 -4.98
N VAL A 126 4.63 -4.43 -4.75
CA VAL A 126 5.97 -4.15 -4.25
C VAL A 126 6.94 -4.30 -5.42
N VAL A 127 7.76 -3.29 -5.65
CA VAL A 127 8.76 -3.31 -6.73
C VAL A 127 10.17 -3.20 -6.18
N ASP A 128 11.05 -4.08 -6.65
CA ASP A 128 12.46 -4.09 -6.32
C ASP A 128 13.22 -3.10 -7.18
N ALA A 129 13.10 -1.82 -6.84
CA ALA A 129 13.77 -0.74 -7.54
C ALA A 129 14.06 0.46 -6.62
N GLU A 130 15.08 1.25 -6.98
CA GLU A 130 15.30 2.59 -6.46
C GLU A 130 14.66 3.59 -7.41
N VAL A 131 13.42 3.98 -7.11
CA VAL A 131 12.59 4.88 -7.93
C VAL A 131 11.94 5.96 -7.07
N GLY A 132 11.57 7.09 -7.68
CA GLY A 132 10.90 8.20 -7.02
C GLY A 132 9.36 8.07 -6.98
N PRO A 133 8.66 8.96 -6.24
CA PRO A 133 7.20 8.89 -6.08
C PRO A 133 6.42 8.93 -7.40
N ALA A 134 6.88 9.72 -8.38
CA ALA A 134 6.25 9.81 -9.70
C ALA A 134 6.33 8.49 -10.48
N GLU A 135 7.43 7.75 -10.33
CA GLU A 135 7.64 6.46 -10.97
C GLU A 135 6.82 5.38 -10.26
N CYS A 136 6.77 5.37 -8.91
CA CYS A 136 5.84 4.51 -8.17
C CYS A 136 4.39 4.78 -8.59
N ARG A 137 3.97 6.04 -8.75
CA ARG A 137 2.63 6.37 -9.26
C ARG A 137 2.40 5.79 -10.66
N ARG A 138 3.43 5.79 -11.52
CA ARG A 138 3.34 5.17 -12.85
C ARG A 138 3.23 3.64 -12.79
N VAL A 139 3.95 3.00 -11.88
CA VAL A 139 3.79 1.57 -11.61
C VAL A 139 2.37 1.27 -11.12
N ALA A 140 1.83 2.05 -10.18
CA ALA A 140 0.45 1.89 -9.70
C ALA A 140 -0.58 2.06 -10.83
N MET A 141 -0.41 3.06 -11.70
CA MET A 141 -1.25 3.26 -12.88
C MET A 141 -1.24 2.05 -13.83
N SER A 142 -0.06 1.49 -14.11
CA SER A 142 0.07 0.32 -14.98
C SER A 142 -0.48 -0.95 -14.33
N ALA A 143 -0.31 -1.11 -13.02
CA ALA A 143 -0.78 -2.29 -12.30
C ALA A 143 -2.31 -2.48 -12.39
N HIS A 144 -3.10 -1.41 -12.58
CA HIS A 144 -4.54 -1.54 -12.89
C HIS A 144 -4.85 -2.44 -14.09
N ASP A 145 -3.93 -2.59 -15.05
CA ASP A 145 -4.11 -3.53 -16.16
C ASP A 145 -4.22 -4.98 -15.65
N GLY A 146 -3.56 -5.32 -14.55
CA GLY A 146 -3.68 -6.62 -13.89
C GLY A 146 -5.08 -6.88 -13.35
N PHE A 147 -5.69 -5.87 -12.72
CA PHE A 147 -7.10 -5.94 -12.30
C PHE A 147 -8.04 -6.10 -13.49
N ALA A 148 -7.82 -5.35 -14.57
CA ALA A 148 -8.63 -5.46 -15.77
C ALA A 148 -8.55 -6.87 -16.40
N ARG A 149 -7.35 -7.45 -16.50
CA ARG A 149 -7.13 -8.82 -17.01
C ARG A 149 -7.74 -9.90 -16.11
N ALA A 150 -7.71 -9.69 -14.80
CA ALA A 150 -8.38 -10.56 -13.82
C ALA A 150 -9.92 -10.41 -13.80
N GLY A 151 -10.49 -9.48 -14.59
CA GLY A 151 -11.93 -9.27 -14.67
C GLY A 151 -12.52 -8.44 -13.52
N VAL A 152 -11.69 -7.69 -12.78
CA VAL A 152 -12.15 -6.77 -11.74
C VAL A 152 -12.75 -5.53 -12.41
N THR A 153 -14.06 -5.34 -12.25
CA THR A 153 -14.84 -4.26 -12.91
C THR A 153 -15.34 -3.20 -11.94
N VAL A 154 -15.08 -3.37 -10.65
CA VAL A 154 -15.45 -2.41 -9.59
C VAL A 154 -14.44 -1.26 -9.50
N PRO A 155 -14.81 -0.11 -8.90
CA PRO A 155 -13.84 0.94 -8.57
C PRO A 155 -12.66 0.40 -7.78
N ALA A 156 -11.45 0.85 -8.10
CA ALA A 156 -10.22 0.29 -7.56
C ALA A 156 -9.21 1.37 -7.16
N THR A 157 -8.47 1.09 -6.08
CA THR A 157 -7.27 1.84 -5.69
C THR A 157 -6.08 0.90 -5.76
N VAL A 158 -5.01 1.30 -6.44
CA VAL A 158 -3.76 0.52 -6.49
C VAL A 158 -2.62 1.33 -5.91
N PHE A 159 -1.90 0.76 -4.96
CA PHE A 159 -0.66 1.29 -4.41
C PHE A 159 0.54 0.59 -5.05
N ALA A 160 1.63 1.32 -5.22
CA ALA A 160 2.94 0.75 -5.52
C ALA A 160 3.95 1.22 -4.49
N VAL A 161 4.77 0.30 -3.98
CA VAL A 161 5.78 0.59 -2.95
C VAL A 161 7.13 0.05 -3.42
N ALA A 162 8.15 0.92 -3.44
CA ALA A 162 9.49 0.56 -3.87
C ALA A 162 10.37 0.12 -2.69
N THR A 163 11.11 -0.97 -2.84
CA THR A 163 12.03 -1.46 -1.79
C THR A 163 13.28 -0.59 -1.63
N GLY A 164 13.60 0.21 -2.63
CA GLY A 164 14.81 1.04 -2.66
C GLY A 164 16.06 0.27 -3.08
N ALA A 165 15.92 -0.96 -3.55
CA ALA A 165 17.03 -1.75 -4.06
C ALA A 165 17.41 -1.29 -5.49
N PRO A 166 18.64 -0.83 -5.74
CA PRO A 166 19.07 -0.43 -7.08
C PRO A 166 19.25 -1.66 -7.97
N THR A 167 18.25 -1.96 -8.79
CA THR A 167 18.25 -3.12 -9.70
C THR A 167 18.62 -2.75 -11.14
N GLY A 168 18.54 -1.47 -11.51
CA GLY A 168 18.71 -1.02 -12.89
C GLY A 168 17.58 -1.44 -13.83
N THR A 169 16.49 -2.03 -13.29
CA THR A 169 15.33 -2.45 -14.05
C THR A 169 14.64 -1.24 -14.67
N PRO A 170 14.45 -1.21 -16.00
CA PRO A 170 13.73 -0.13 -16.67
C PRO A 170 12.30 0.03 -16.15
N LEU A 171 11.82 1.27 -16.05
CA LEU A 171 10.47 1.57 -15.55
C LEU A 171 9.36 0.83 -16.29
N ASN A 172 9.50 0.63 -17.61
CA ASN A 172 8.51 -0.11 -18.39
C ASN A 172 8.42 -1.57 -17.94
N ASP A 173 9.54 -2.20 -17.62
CA ASP A 173 9.57 -3.59 -17.16
C ASP A 173 8.95 -3.69 -15.76
N LEU A 174 9.24 -2.73 -14.87
CA LEU A 174 8.57 -2.62 -13.58
C LEU A 174 7.04 -2.50 -13.72
N CYS A 175 6.57 -1.67 -14.65
CA CYS A 175 5.15 -1.51 -14.95
C CYS A 175 4.50 -2.81 -15.44
N THR A 176 5.18 -3.56 -16.33
CA THR A 176 4.67 -4.83 -16.85
C THR A 176 4.62 -5.90 -15.76
N THR A 177 5.72 -6.10 -15.01
CA THR A 177 5.77 -7.08 -13.92
C THR A 177 4.76 -6.77 -12.82
N ALA A 178 4.53 -5.48 -12.50
CA ALA A 178 3.52 -5.08 -11.53
C ALA A 178 2.10 -5.44 -11.99
N ALA A 179 1.78 -5.26 -13.27
CA ALA A 179 0.48 -5.67 -13.82
C ALA A 179 0.29 -7.19 -13.74
N ASP A 180 1.29 -7.97 -14.15
CA ASP A 180 1.23 -9.43 -14.13
C ASP A 180 1.11 -9.97 -12.68
N ALA A 181 1.85 -9.37 -11.74
CA ALA A 181 1.78 -9.75 -10.32
C ALA A 181 0.41 -9.43 -9.72
N LEU A 182 -0.18 -8.26 -10.03
CA LEU A 182 -1.50 -7.90 -9.54
C LEU A 182 -2.61 -8.75 -10.16
N GLU A 183 -2.49 -9.14 -11.43
CA GLU A 183 -3.40 -10.10 -12.07
C GLU A 183 -3.42 -11.42 -11.30
N HIS A 184 -2.24 -11.98 -11.01
CA HIS A 184 -2.12 -13.24 -10.27
C HIS A 184 -2.70 -13.14 -8.85
N ALA A 185 -2.44 -12.02 -8.15
CA ALA A 185 -3.00 -11.77 -6.82
C ALA A 185 -4.52 -11.61 -6.87
N ALA A 186 -5.07 -10.93 -7.87
CA ALA A 186 -6.51 -10.70 -7.99
C ALA A 186 -7.31 -11.97 -8.35
N GLN A 187 -6.66 -12.94 -8.98
CA GLN A 187 -7.24 -14.28 -9.22
C GLN A 187 -7.27 -15.14 -7.94
N ASN A 188 -6.48 -14.77 -6.92
CA ASN A 188 -6.38 -15.46 -5.63
C ASN A 188 -6.42 -14.44 -4.46
N PRO A 189 -7.52 -13.68 -4.33
CA PRO A 189 -7.63 -12.53 -3.40
C PRO A 189 -7.60 -12.93 -1.92
#